data_AF-D9ZQM8-F1
#
_entry.id   AF-D9ZQM8-F1
#
_cell.length_a   1.000
_cell.length_b   1.000
_cell.length_c   1.000
_cell.angle_alpha   90.00
_cell.angle_beta   90.00
_cell.angle_gamma   90.00
#
_symmetry.space_group_name_H-M   'P 1'
#
loop_
_entity.id
_entity.type
_entity.pdbx_description
1 polymer ?
#
loop_
_entity_poly.entity_id
_entity_poly.type
_entity_poly.pdbx_seq_one_letter_code
_entity_poly.pdbx_strand_id
1 'polypeptide(L)'
;RSYGQYSSPHDRQTALSAAIANQDTCRNGFKDFNLTSSYSKYFPVQIHRNLTKSLSNSLAVTKAAAEAVAEKYPSTGFTKFSKQRSSGGGGGRRRLLMFSDDKFPSWFPLSDRKLLEDSETTVKADLVVAKDGSGHYTSIQQAVNAAAKLPRKNTRLVIYVKAGVYRENVVIKKSI
;
A
#
# COMPACT_ATOMS: atom_id res chain seq x y z
N ARG A 1 19.03 -12.55 11.94
CA ARG A 1 17.58 -12.35 11.68
C ARG A 1 17.11 -11.30 12.68
N SER A 2 17.19 -10.02 12.32
CA SER A 2 17.01 -8.91 13.26
C SER A 2 15.51 -8.69 13.52
N TYR A 3 15.07 -8.94 14.74
CA TYR A 3 13.80 -8.45 15.26
C TYR A 3 14.01 -6.97 15.62
N GLY A 4 13.49 -6.06 14.80
CA GLY A 4 13.52 -4.66 15.15
C GLY A 4 13.04 -3.76 14.03
N GLN A 5 11.85 -3.19 14.18
CA GLN A 5 11.61 -1.74 14.23
C GLN A 5 10.10 -1.46 14.18
N TYR A 6 9.59 -0.95 15.31
CA TYR A 6 8.35 -0.19 15.50
C TYR A 6 7.29 -0.26 14.37
N SER A 7 6.36 -1.20 14.50
CA SER A 7 5.09 -1.16 13.77
C SER A 7 4.35 0.14 14.15
N SER A 8 3.91 0.94 13.18
CA SER A 8 3.09 2.12 13.48
C SER A 8 1.83 1.73 14.29
N PRO A 9 1.18 2.66 15.02
CA PRO A 9 -0.08 2.37 15.68
C PRO A 9 -1.13 1.76 14.73
N HIS A 10 -1.13 2.21 13.46
CA HIS A 10 -1.96 1.67 12.41
C HIS A 10 -1.58 0.26 11.99
N ASP A 11 -0.29 -0.08 11.94
CA ASP A 11 0.15 -1.45 11.64
C ASP A 11 -0.32 -2.44 12.73
N ARG A 12 -0.29 -2.03 14.01
CA ARG A 12 -0.83 -2.84 15.11
C ARG A 12 -2.34 -3.02 14.98
N GLN A 13 -3.06 -1.93 14.72
CA GLN A 13 -4.51 -1.96 14.53
C GLN A 13 -4.91 -2.84 13.33
N THR A 14 -4.16 -2.75 12.24
CA THR A 14 -4.36 -3.53 11.02
C THR A 14 -4.06 -5.00 11.26
N ALA A 15 -2.94 -5.33 11.92
CA ALA A 15 -2.59 -6.71 12.26
C ALA A 15 -3.61 -7.37 13.20
N LEU A 16 -4.10 -6.64 14.21
CA LEU A 16 -5.13 -7.14 15.13
C LEU A 16 -6.48 -7.32 14.43
N SER A 17 -6.88 -6.39 13.56
CA SER A 17 -8.13 -6.51 12.78
C SER A 17 -8.06 -7.69 11.80
N ALA A 18 -6.92 -7.88 11.14
CA ALA A 18 -6.70 -9.02 10.26
C ALA A 18 -6.71 -10.36 11.03
N ALA A 19 -6.16 -10.40 12.24
CA ALA A 19 -6.21 -11.59 13.08
C ALA A 19 -7.64 -12.00 13.46
N ILE A 20 -8.53 -11.04 13.76
CA ILE A 20 -9.95 -11.30 14.02
C ILE A 20 -10.62 -11.88 12.77
N ALA A 21 -10.45 -11.23 11.62
CA ALA A 21 -11.02 -11.70 10.36
C ALA A 21 -10.51 -13.11 9.98
N ASN A 22 -9.21 -13.39 10.17
CA ASN A 22 -8.63 -14.72 9.94
C ASN A 22 -9.20 -15.79 10.89
N GLN A 23 -9.51 -15.42 12.14
CA GLN A 23 -10.13 -16.33 13.09
C GLN A 23 -11.56 -16.71 12.64
N ASP A 24 -12.32 -15.75 12.13
CA ASP A 24 -13.68 -15.95 11.62
C ASP A 24 -13.70 -16.77 10.32
N THR A 25 -12.80 -16.46 9.37
CA THR A 25 -12.69 -17.22 8.12
C THR A 25 -12.19 -18.63 8.36
N CYS A 26 -11.24 -18.83 9.28
CA CYS A 26 -10.80 -20.15 9.70
C CYS A 26 -11.98 -20.97 10.25
N ARG A 27 -12.79 -20.38 11.12
CA ARG A 27 -14.01 -21.03 11.65
C ARG A 27 -15.01 -21.37 10.54
N ASN A 28 -15.22 -20.46 9.58
CA ASN A 28 -16.12 -20.71 8.46
C ASN A 28 -15.64 -21.88 7.59
N GLY A 29 -14.34 -22.00 7.34
CA GLY A 29 -13.77 -23.14 6.62
C GLY A 29 -14.16 -24.49 7.25
N PHE A 30 -14.10 -24.63 8.58
CA PHE A 30 -14.54 -25.86 9.24
C PHE A 30 -16.03 -26.16 9.04
N LYS A 31 -16.89 -25.12 8.93
CA LYS A 31 -18.31 -25.31 8.62
C LYS A 31 -18.51 -25.74 7.18
N ASP A 32 -17.81 -25.11 6.25
CA ASP A 32 -17.92 -25.36 4.81
C ASP A 32 -17.50 -26.79 4.45
N PHE A 33 -16.53 -27.36 5.17
CA PHE A 33 -16.11 -28.76 5.02
C PHE A 33 -16.90 -29.76 5.88
N ASN A 34 -17.97 -29.33 6.54
CA ASN A 34 -18.78 -30.14 7.46
C ASN A 34 -17.97 -30.79 8.61
N LEU A 35 -16.90 -30.11 9.05
CA LEU A 35 -16.00 -30.54 10.12
C LEU A 35 -16.33 -29.88 11.47
N THR A 36 -17.58 -29.42 11.65
CA THR A 36 -18.03 -28.70 12.86
C THR A 36 -17.83 -29.49 14.15
N SER A 37 -17.97 -30.83 14.11
CA SER A 37 -17.73 -31.71 15.26
C SER A 37 -16.25 -31.73 15.67
N SER A 38 -15.34 -31.84 14.69
CA SER A 38 -13.90 -31.75 14.91
C SER A 38 -13.50 -30.36 15.41
N TYR A 39 -14.08 -29.31 14.84
CA TYR A 39 -13.86 -27.94 15.31
C TYR A 39 -14.26 -27.79 16.78
N SER A 40 -15.45 -28.24 17.17
CA SER A 40 -15.89 -28.15 18.58
C SER A 40 -15.05 -29.00 19.53
N LYS A 41 -14.44 -30.09 19.05
CA LYS A 41 -13.57 -30.97 19.83
C LYS A 41 -12.20 -30.34 20.11
N TYR A 42 -11.57 -29.74 19.10
CA TYR A 42 -10.23 -29.15 19.22
C TYR A 42 -10.25 -27.67 19.61
N PHE A 43 -11.32 -26.97 19.25
CA PHE A 43 -11.54 -25.55 19.53
C PHE A 43 -12.91 -25.34 20.17
N PRO A 44 -13.06 -25.65 21.47
CA PRO A 44 -14.28 -25.38 22.20
C PRO A 44 -14.69 -23.91 22.06
N VAL A 45 -16.00 -23.65 22.08
CA VAL A 45 -16.59 -22.30 21.94
C VAL A 45 -15.97 -21.30 22.90
N GLN A 46 -15.58 -21.73 24.10
CA GLN A 46 -14.93 -20.89 25.11
C GLN A 46 -13.55 -20.40 24.68
N ILE A 47 -12.75 -21.26 24.04
CA ILE A 47 -11.42 -20.89 23.54
C ILE A 47 -11.56 -19.85 22.43
N HIS A 48 -12.47 -20.09 21.48
CA HIS A 48 -12.75 -19.14 20.41
C HIS A 48 -13.20 -17.78 20.98
N ARG A 49 -14.16 -17.78 21.91
CA ARG A 49 -14.65 -16.55 22.57
C ARG A 49 -13.55 -15.81 23.33
N ASN A 50 -12.69 -16.53 24.06
CA ASN A 50 -11.59 -15.93 24.81
C ASN A 50 -10.56 -15.29 23.88
N LEU A 51 -10.22 -15.96 22.77
CA LEU A 51 -9.33 -15.41 21.75
C LEU A 51 -9.93 -14.16 21.08
N THR A 52 -11.21 -14.22 20.66
CA THR A 52 -11.89 -13.07 20.04
C THR A 52 -11.97 -11.90 21.01
N LYS A 53 -12.28 -12.15 22.30
CA LYS A 53 -12.27 -11.11 23.34
C LYS A 53 -10.88 -10.52 23.56
N SER A 54 -9.84 -11.35 23.59
CA SER A 54 -8.45 -10.88 23.75
C SER A 54 -8.01 -9.99 22.57
N LEU A 55 -8.32 -10.40 21.35
CA LEU A 55 -8.04 -9.63 20.13
C LEU A 55 -8.84 -8.32 20.10
N SER A 56 -10.13 -8.36 20.46
CA SER A 56 -10.99 -7.18 20.54
C SER A 56 -10.53 -6.18 21.62
N ASN A 57 -10.18 -6.67 22.82
CA ASN A 57 -9.64 -5.84 23.89
C ASN A 57 -8.32 -5.19 23.47
N SER A 58 -7.42 -5.96 22.88
CA SER A 58 -6.13 -5.45 22.37
C SER A 58 -6.35 -4.40 21.28
N LEU A 59 -7.30 -4.63 20.36
CA LEU A 59 -7.64 -3.68 19.31
C LEU A 59 -8.17 -2.38 19.91
N ALA A 60 -9.09 -2.46 20.87
CA ALA A 60 -9.64 -1.30 21.56
C ALA A 60 -8.55 -0.48 22.27
N VAL A 61 -7.62 -1.15 22.97
CA VAL A 61 -6.47 -0.47 23.61
C VAL A 61 -5.56 0.20 22.58
N THR A 62 -5.23 -0.48 21.48
CA THR A 62 -4.38 0.14 20.44
C THR A 62 -5.05 1.33 19.76
N LYS A 63 -6.37 1.28 19.56
CA LYS A 63 -7.17 2.37 19.01
C LYS A 63 -7.23 3.56 19.98
N ALA A 64 -7.57 3.32 21.25
CA ALA A 64 -7.60 4.35 22.28
C ALA A 64 -6.22 5.00 22.48
N ALA A 65 -5.14 4.22 22.43
CA ALA A 65 -3.78 4.74 22.48
C ALA A 65 -3.44 5.61 21.26
N ALA A 66 -3.89 5.22 20.05
CA ALA A 66 -3.70 6.03 18.85
C ALA A 66 -4.50 7.35 18.92
N GLU A 67 -5.73 7.30 19.43
CA GLU A 67 -6.59 8.48 19.62
C GLU A 67 -6.02 9.43 20.69
N ALA A 68 -5.53 8.92 21.82
CA ALA A 68 -4.89 9.72 22.86
C ALA A 68 -3.62 10.42 22.37
N VAL A 69 -2.83 9.76 21.52
CA VAL A 69 -1.67 10.37 20.87
C VAL A 69 -2.10 11.46 19.90
N ALA A 70 -3.19 11.26 19.16
CA ALA A 70 -3.75 12.27 18.26
C ALA A 70 -4.31 13.50 19.00
N GLU A 71 -4.87 13.32 20.20
CA GLU A 71 -5.36 14.41 21.04
C GLU A 71 -4.23 15.24 21.65
N LYS A 72 -3.18 14.59 22.17
CA LYS A 72 -2.03 15.24 22.81
C LYS A 72 -1.15 16.02 21.80
N TYR A 73 -1.16 15.60 20.54
CA TYR A 73 -0.39 16.24 19.47
C TYR A 73 -1.31 16.57 18.28
N PRO A 74 -2.06 17.69 18.35
CA PRO A 74 -3.08 18.04 17.36
C PRO A 74 -2.52 18.37 15.96
N SER A 75 -1.22 18.69 15.85
CA SER A 75 -0.51 18.87 14.57
C SER A 75 0.04 17.57 13.97
N THR A 76 -0.08 16.45 14.69
CA THR A 76 0.17 15.09 14.20
C THR A 76 -1.09 14.23 14.32
N GLY A 77 -2.27 14.86 14.39
CA GLY A 77 -3.55 14.19 14.60
C GLY A 77 -3.92 13.27 13.43
N PHE A 78 -3.72 11.97 13.64
CA PHE A 78 -4.08 10.87 12.74
C PHE A 78 -5.59 10.61 12.61
N THR A 79 -6.43 11.49 13.14
CA THR A 79 -7.87 11.24 13.30
C THR A 79 -8.69 12.49 13.03
N LYS A 80 -8.60 13.03 11.81
CA LYS A 80 -9.76 13.74 11.23
C LYS A 80 -9.90 13.39 9.76
N PHE A 81 -10.90 12.55 9.46
CA PHE A 81 -11.59 12.59 8.17
C PHE A 81 -12.31 13.95 8.06
N SER A 82 -11.56 15.03 7.87
CA SER A 82 -12.14 16.35 7.62
C SER A 82 -11.41 17.04 6.49
N LYS A 83 -12.04 16.96 5.31
CA LYS A 83 -12.30 18.07 4.38
C LYS A 83 -11.35 19.28 4.49
N GLN A 84 -10.64 19.52 3.38
CA GLN A 84 -10.34 20.84 2.79
C GLN A 84 -9.29 21.76 3.44
N ARG A 85 -8.14 21.99 2.75
CA ARG A 85 -7.86 23.12 1.81
C ARG A 85 -6.36 23.43 1.71
N SER A 86 -5.91 23.65 0.48
CA SER A 86 -4.59 24.19 0.13
C SER A 86 -4.36 25.60 0.68
N SER A 87 -3.14 25.89 1.14
CA SER A 87 -2.39 27.08 0.69
C SER A 87 -0.90 27.00 1.08
N GLY A 88 -0.03 27.08 0.06
CA GLY A 88 1.15 27.95 -0.01
C GLY A 88 2.26 27.87 1.05
N GLY A 89 3.47 27.52 0.58
CA GLY A 89 4.67 28.33 0.86
C GLY A 89 5.69 27.82 1.87
N GLY A 90 6.83 27.35 1.35
CA GLY A 90 8.17 27.66 1.89
C GLY A 90 8.71 26.84 3.07
N GLY A 91 9.89 26.23 2.85
CA GLY A 91 10.86 26.01 3.93
C GLY A 91 11.09 24.58 4.40
N GLY A 92 12.07 23.91 3.75
CA GLY A 92 13.02 22.97 4.33
C GLY A 92 12.67 22.22 5.62
N ARG A 93 11.74 21.25 5.56
CA ARG A 93 11.70 20.14 6.52
C ARG A 93 11.36 18.88 5.74
N ARG A 94 12.19 17.84 5.90
CA ARG A 94 11.89 16.47 5.46
C ARG A 94 10.52 16.10 6.03
N ARG A 95 9.48 16.22 5.21
CA ARG A 95 8.09 15.96 5.58
C ARG A 95 7.92 14.45 5.64
N LEU A 96 8.41 13.84 6.73
CA LEU A 96 8.40 12.40 6.97
C LEU A 96 7.02 11.88 7.40
N LEU A 97 5.94 12.61 7.10
CA LEU A 97 4.57 12.25 7.46
C LEU A 97 3.62 12.73 6.35
N MET A 98 3.59 12.03 5.22
CA MET A 98 2.33 11.85 4.48
C MET A 98 1.89 10.42 4.73
N PHE A 99 1.10 10.26 5.80
CA PHE A 99 0.25 9.11 5.92
C PHE A 99 -0.94 9.35 5.02
N SER A 100 -1.10 8.42 4.08
CA SER A 100 -2.26 8.30 3.19
C SER A 100 -2.36 9.40 2.13
N ASP A 101 -1.47 9.32 1.13
CA ASP A 101 -1.99 9.51 -0.22
C ASP A 101 -2.97 8.34 -0.43
N ASP A 102 -4.29 8.56 -0.33
CA ASP A 102 -5.29 7.58 -0.79
C ASP A 102 -5.04 7.15 -2.26
N LYS A 103 -4.18 7.92 -2.95
CA LYS A 103 -3.69 7.72 -4.30
C LYS A 103 -2.63 6.61 -4.44
N PHE A 104 -1.79 6.34 -3.43
CA PHE A 104 -0.68 5.37 -3.54
C PHE A 104 -0.54 4.43 -2.32
N PRO A 105 -0.48 3.09 -2.52
CA PRO A 105 -0.30 2.12 -1.44
C PRO A 105 1.00 2.28 -0.65
N SER A 106 1.02 1.80 0.60
CA SER A 106 2.19 1.85 1.50
C SER A 106 3.43 1.13 0.97
N TRP A 107 3.26 0.08 0.17
CA TRP A 107 4.36 -0.64 -0.49
C TRP A 107 4.98 0.13 -1.67
N PHE A 108 4.36 1.22 -2.11
CA PHE A 108 4.86 2.03 -3.21
C PHE A 108 5.84 3.09 -2.69
N PRO A 109 7.12 3.08 -3.12
CA PRO A 109 8.15 3.91 -2.52
C PRO A 109 7.94 5.40 -2.78
N LEU A 110 8.31 6.24 -1.80
CA LEU A 110 8.10 7.70 -1.84
C LEU A 110 8.76 8.38 -3.05
N SER A 111 9.93 7.90 -3.47
CA SER A 111 10.64 8.40 -4.67
C SER A 111 9.80 8.25 -5.94
N ASP A 112 9.01 7.17 -6.01
CA ASP A 112 8.23 6.85 -7.19
C ASP A 112 6.89 7.58 -7.18
N ARG A 113 6.30 7.79 -6.00
CA ARG A 113 5.14 8.68 -5.81
C ARG A 113 5.43 10.08 -6.31
N LYS A 114 6.54 10.66 -5.84
CA LYS A 114 6.95 12.01 -6.25
C LYS A 114 7.12 12.11 -7.76
N LEU A 115 7.62 11.06 -8.42
CA LEU A 115 7.74 11.06 -9.88
C LEU A 115 6.38 11.05 -10.59
N LEU A 116 5.39 10.31 -10.05
CA LEU A 116 4.07 10.19 -10.64
C LEU A 116 3.14 11.36 -10.30
N GLU A 117 3.45 12.12 -9.26
CA GLU A 117 2.70 13.31 -8.86
C GLU A 117 3.16 14.57 -9.58
N ASP A 118 4.40 14.61 -10.05
CA ASP A 118 4.93 15.75 -10.79
C ASP A 118 4.27 15.81 -12.17
N SER A 119 3.34 16.75 -12.36
CA SER A 119 2.57 16.91 -13.58
C SER A 119 3.47 17.47 -14.70
N GLU A 120 3.90 16.56 -15.57
CA GLU A 120 4.22 16.73 -17.00
C GLU A 120 5.42 17.58 -17.44
N THR A 121 6.12 18.36 -16.60
CA THR A 121 7.16 19.28 -17.14
C THR A 121 8.62 19.03 -16.78
N THR A 122 8.95 18.13 -15.85
CA THR A 122 10.33 18.03 -15.30
C THR A 122 10.96 16.64 -15.40
N VAL A 123 10.16 15.60 -15.61
CA VAL A 123 10.68 14.23 -15.67
C VAL A 123 11.18 13.94 -17.07
N LYS A 124 12.50 13.92 -17.23
CA LYS A 124 13.16 13.49 -18.47
C LYS A 124 12.84 12.02 -18.72
N ALA A 125 11.98 11.76 -19.70
CA ALA A 125 11.68 10.40 -20.14
C ALA A 125 12.85 9.84 -20.96
N ASP A 126 13.16 8.56 -20.77
CA ASP A 126 14.14 7.84 -21.59
C ASP A 126 13.50 7.30 -22.87
N LEU A 127 12.25 6.84 -22.76
CA LEU A 127 11.45 6.34 -23.88
C LEU A 127 10.04 6.94 -23.84
N VAL A 128 9.44 7.17 -25.01
CA VAL A 128 8.11 7.74 -25.19
C VAL A 128 7.28 6.82 -26.06
N VAL A 129 6.09 6.48 -25.59
CA VAL A 129 5.12 5.65 -26.31
C VAL A 129 3.94 6.52 -26.71
N ALA A 130 3.61 6.55 -28.00
CA ALA A 130 2.54 7.37 -28.54
C ALA A 130 1.85 6.68 -29.72
N LYS A 131 0.53 6.52 -29.63
CA LYS A 131 -0.26 5.85 -30.70
C LYS A 131 -0.38 6.66 -31.98
N ASP A 132 -0.28 7.98 -31.87
CA ASP A 132 -0.27 8.92 -32.98
C ASP A 132 1.07 8.91 -33.76
N GLY A 133 2.05 8.12 -33.31
CA GLY A 133 3.39 8.05 -33.92
C GLY A 133 4.33 9.18 -33.51
N SER A 134 3.91 10.08 -32.61
CA SER A 134 4.73 11.22 -32.15
C SER A 134 5.77 10.85 -31.07
N GLY A 135 5.99 9.55 -30.83
CA GLY A 135 6.89 8.99 -29.83
C GLY A 135 7.87 7.99 -30.44
N HIS A 136 8.67 7.33 -29.61
CA HIS A 136 9.62 6.30 -30.06
C HIS A 136 8.94 4.98 -30.46
N TYR A 137 7.83 4.63 -29.79
CA TYR A 137 7.09 3.39 -30.04
C TYR A 137 5.58 3.64 -30.05
N THR A 138 4.84 2.78 -30.75
CA THR A 138 3.37 2.82 -30.80
C THR A 138 2.71 1.84 -29.81
N SER A 139 3.48 0.87 -29.30
CA SER A 139 3.06 -0.15 -28.33
C SER A 139 3.91 -0.11 -27.06
N ILE A 140 3.27 -0.36 -25.92
CA ILE A 140 3.90 -0.41 -24.61
C ILE A 140 4.84 -1.63 -24.53
N GLN A 141 4.44 -2.80 -25.05
CA GLN A 141 5.29 -3.99 -25.02
C GLN A 141 6.59 -3.79 -25.79
N GLN A 142 6.57 -3.04 -26.91
CA GLN A 142 7.78 -2.72 -27.67
C GLN A 142 8.75 -1.87 -26.86
N ALA A 143 8.25 -0.85 -26.15
CA ALA A 143 9.08 -0.02 -25.28
C ALA A 143 9.67 -0.83 -24.11
N VAL A 144 8.89 -1.75 -23.52
CA VAL A 144 9.38 -2.65 -22.46
C VAL A 144 10.46 -3.61 -22.98
N ASN A 145 10.30 -4.13 -24.20
CA ASN A 145 11.30 -5.00 -24.82
C ASN A 145 12.59 -4.23 -25.16
N ALA A 146 12.47 -2.99 -25.62
CA ALA A 146 13.61 -2.12 -25.89
C ALA A 146 14.34 -1.76 -24.59
N ALA A 147 13.60 -1.40 -23.54
CA ALA A 147 14.10 -1.16 -22.20
C ALA A 147 14.91 -2.36 -21.67
N ALA A 148 14.43 -3.58 -21.89
CA ALA A 148 15.11 -4.80 -21.45
C ALA A 148 16.44 -5.08 -22.19
N LYS A 149 16.62 -4.54 -23.40
CA LYS A 149 17.86 -4.68 -24.20
C LYS A 149 18.92 -3.65 -23.84
N LEU A 150 18.53 -2.54 -23.21
CA LEU A 150 19.49 -1.53 -22.78
C LEU A 150 20.42 -2.08 -21.70
N PRO A 151 21.70 -1.66 -21.69
CA PRO A 151 22.64 -2.10 -20.67
C PRO A 151 22.11 -1.76 -19.29
N ARG A 152 22.12 -2.76 -18.40
CA ARG A 152 21.66 -2.60 -17.01
C ARG A 152 22.59 -1.66 -16.26
N LYS A 153 22.30 -0.38 -16.34
CA LYS A 153 22.73 0.56 -15.31
C LYS A 153 21.78 0.35 -14.13
N ASN A 154 22.30 0.40 -12.91
CA ASN A 154 21.52 0.26 -11.67
C ASN A 154 20.64 1.52 -11.42
N THR A 155 20.16 2.12 -12.51
CA THR A 155 19.46 3.40 -12.59
C THR A 155 18.07 3.13 -13.14
N ARG A 156 17.10 3.84 -12.58
CA ARG A 156 15.71 3.80 -13.02
C ARG A 156 15.61 4.20 -14.50
N LEU A 157 14.84 3.44 -15.27
CA LEU A 157 14.43 3.79 -16.62
C LEU A 157 12.99 4.32 -16.60
N VAL A 158 12.71 5.43 -17.27
CA VAL A 158 11.39 6.06 -17.31
C VAL A 158 10.80 5.96 -18.72
N ILE A 159 9.69 5.24 -18.85
CA ILE A 159 8.90 5.16 -20.09
C ILE A 159 7.65 6.04 -19.91
N TYR A 160 7.54 7.09 -20.73
CA TYR A 160 6.37 7.97 -20.76
C TYR A 160 5.36 7.49 -21.80
N VAL A 161 4.12 7.25 -21.38
CA VAL A 161 3.05 6.81 -22.27
C VAL A 161 2.08 7.97 -22.45
N LYS A 162 1.96 8.47 -23.68
CA LYS A 162 1.03 9.55 -24.01
C LYS A 162 -0.42 9.09 -23.85
N ALA A 163 -1.31 10.06 -23.68
CA ALA A 163 -2.73 9.81 -23.61
C ALA A 163 -3.22 9.03 -24.84
N GLY A 164 -3.93 7.92 -24.61
CA GLY A 164 -4.43 7.05 -25.66
C GLY A 164 -4.96 5.72 -25.10
N VAL A 165 -5.75 5.01 -25.90
CA VAL A 165 -6.31 3.70 -25.50
C VAL A 165 -5.41 2.59 -26.03
N TYR A 166 -4.61 1.96 -25.17
CA TYR A 166 -3.71 0.84 -25.52
C TYR A 166 -4.37 -0.51 -25.19
N ARG A 167 -4.76 -1.26 -26.23
CA ARG A 167 -5.39 -2.59 -26.11
C ARG A 167 -4.32 -3.68 -26.30
N GLU A 168 -3.50 -3.90 -25.28
CA GLU A 168 -2.41 -4.88 -25.30
C GLU A 168 -2.20 -5.53 -23.93
N ASN A 169 -1.69 -6.78 -23.92
CA ASN A 169 -1.27 -7.46 -22.69
C ASN A 169 0.23 -7.25 -22.50
N VAL A 170 0.61 -6.51 -21.45
CA VAL A 170 2.02 -6.18 -21.18
C VAL A 170 2.63 -7.18 -20.20
N VAL A 171 3.75 -7.79 -20.60
CA VAL A 171 4.54 -8.72 -19.77
C VAL A 171 5.84 -8.04 -19.36
N ILE A 172 5.98 -7.79 -18.06
CA ILE A 172 7.20 -7.24 -17.46
C ILE A 172 7.93 -8.39 -16.78
N LYS A 173 9.06 -8.82 -17.37
CA LYS A 173 9.89 -9.88 -16.79
C LYS A 173 10.72 -9.32 -15.65
N LYS A 174 10.86 -10.09 -14.56
CA LYS A 174 11.81 -9.77 -13.49
C LYS A 174 13.22 -9.76 -14.07
N SER A 175 13.91 -8.64 -13.95
CA SER A 175 15.36 -8.60 -14.13
C SER A 175 15.98 -9.30 -12.91
N ILE A 176 16.46 -10.53 -13.11
CA ILE A 176 17.37 -11.20 -12.16
C ILE A 176 18.73 -10.51 -12.27
#